data_AF-A0A503L2Y4-F1
#
_entry.id   AF-A0A503L2Y4-F1
#
_cell.length_a   1.000
_cell.length_b   1.000
_cell.length_c   1.000
_cell.angle_alpha   90.00
_cell.angle_beta   90.00
_cell.angle_gamma   90.00
#
_symmetry.space_group_name_H-M   'P 1'
#
loop_
_entity.id
_entity.type
_entity.pdbx_description
1 polymer ?
#
loop_
_entity_poly.entity_id
_entity_poly.type
_entity_poly.pdbx_seq_one_letter_code
_entity_poly.pdbx_strand_id
1 'polypeptide(L)'
;MRERSKIRGGLCTAVLLSCAFLLSSAATAQEGTTSLVDIHQGSPLNDRARGLGNGGYELQSGSWVSFSRWYHASWVDMHVDFLTQITPDTGFLWGFGTGEQGEKYSIEPSLKLGFLTQTHPNLNSTLSLSVTSVIGGNLTEKPCEADYGEFGTYSVNCRLAAGETAPEETLKYLVSAKPESMHLWLNYRLTF
;
A
#
# COMPACT_ATOMS: atom_id res chain seq x y z
N MET A 1 12.82 7.46 35.30
CA MET A 1 13.31 8.40 36.34
C MET A 1 12.74 9.80 36.02
N ARG A 2 12.01 10.40 36.97
CA ARG A 2 11.62 11.82 37.17
C ARG A 2 11.03 12.66 36.01
N GLU A 3 9.74 12.95 36.19
CA GLU A 3 8.94 14.02 35.60
C GLU A 3 9.24 15.38 36.28
N ARG A 4 9.29 16.48 35.51
CA ARG A 4 9.04 17.85 36.01
C ARG A 4 8.42 18.71 34.90
N SER A 5 7.14 19.01 35.11
CA SER A 5 6.38 20.09 34.47
C SER A 5 6.93 21.47 34.84
N LYS A 6 6.96 22.38 33.87
CA LYS A 6 6.97 23.84 34.11
C LYS A 6 6.10 24.52 33.05
N ILE A 7 4.97 25.04 33.52
CA ILE A 7 4.06 25.94 32.80
C ILE A 7 4.50 27.39 33.04
N ARG A 8 4.66 28.15 31.96
CA ARG A 8 4.52 29.61 31.81
C ARG A 8 4.91 29.91 30.35
N GLY A 9 4.07 30.44 29.47
CA GLY A 9 3.20 31.60 29.61
C GLY A 9 3.67 32.60 28.54
N GLY A 10 2.86 32.84 27.51
CA GLY A 10 3.20 33.72 26.39
C GLY A 10 2.22 33.60 25.24
N LEU A 11 1.05 34.23 25.40
CA LEU A 11 0.06 34.44 24.35
C LEU A 11 0.55 35.50 23.35
N CYS A 12 0.10 35.34 22.10
CA CYS A 12 -0.15 36.40 21.12
C CYS A 12 1.05 37.21 20.63
N THR A 13 1.54 36.87 19.44
CA THR A 13 1.52 37.74 18.24
C THR A 13 2.41 37.16 17.15
N ALA A 14 1.81 36.51 16.15
CA ALA A 14 2.23 36.50 14.74
C ALA A 14 1.43 35.43 13.99
N VAL A 15 1.29 35.60 12.68
CA VAL A 15 0.58 34.75 11.72
C VAL A 15 -0.90 35.13 11.52
N LEU A 16 -1.11 36.40 11.17
CA LEU A 16 -2.14 36.81 10.22
C LEU A 16 -1.43 37.01 8.87
N LEU A 17 -1.30 35.97 8.06
CA LEU A 17 -0.86 36.04 6.65
C LEU A 17 -1.11 34.69 5.96
N SER A 18 -2.38 34.31 5.82
CA SER A 18 -2.79 33.11 5.06
C SER A 18 -4.22 33.24 4.51
N CYS A 19 -4.58 34.38 3.93
CA CYS A 19 -5.92 34.58 3.36
C CYS A 19 -5.94 35.20 1.95
N ALA A 20 -4.85 35.14 1.20
CA ALA A 20 -4.83 35.73 -0.15
C ALA A 20 -4.00 34.88 -1.09
N PHE A 21 -4.50 33.72 -1.52
CA PHE A 21 -4.15 33.08 -2.80
C PHE A 21 -5.02 31.83 -3.03
N LEU A 22 -6.32 31.99 -3.29
CA LEU A 22 -7.13 31.02 -4.06
C LEU A 22 -8.28 31.76 -4.76
N LEU A 23 -7.95 32.78 -5.56
CA LEU A 23 -8.74 33.14 -6.74
C LEU A 23 -8.24 32.25 -7.88
N SER A 24 -8.60 30.97 -7.83
CA SER A 24 -8.52 30.09 -8.99
C SER A 24 -9.92 30.02 -9.58
N SER A 25 -10.02 30.42 -10.85
CA SER A 25 -11.24 30.45 -11.64
C SER A 25 -12.16 29.28 -11.34
N ALA A 26 -13.45 29.56 -11.15
CA ALA A 26 -14.50 28.56 -11.25
C ALA A 26 -14.46 27.98 -12.67
N ALA A 27 -13.68 26.92 -12.87
CA ALA A 27 -13.92 26.00 -13.95
C ALA A 27 -15.36 25.51 -13.76
N THR A 28 -16.16 25.58 -14.81
CA THR A 28 -17.51 25.04 -14.87
C THR A 28 -17.50 23.61 -14.31
N ALA A 29 -17.88 23.45 -13.06
CA ALA A 29 -18.03 22.15 -12.43
C ALA A 29 -19.30 21.54 -13.01
N GLN A 30 -19.15 20.83 -14.12
CA GLN A 30 -20.13 19.83 -14.48
C GLN A 30 -20.20 18.89 -13.28
N GLU A 31 -21.37 18.78 -12.68
CA GLU A 31 -21.62 18.08 -11.43
C GLU A 31 -21.41 16.57 -11.66
N GLY A 32 -20.15 16.17 -11.74
CA GLY A 32 -19.72 14.80 -12.01
C GLY A 32 -20.15 13.94 -10.83
N THR A 33 -21.05 12.99 -11.07
CA THR A 33 -21.47 12.06 -10.03
C THR A 33 -20.32 11.11 -9.74
N THR A 34 -19.82 11.13 -8.51
CA THR A 34 -18.82 10.18 -8.03
C THR A 34 -19.51 9.09 -7.22
N SER A 35 -19.28 7.85 -7.62
CA SER A 35 -19.85 6.66 -6.98
C SER A 35 -18.73 5.77 -6.44
N LEU A 36 -19.00 5.10 -5.33
CA LEU A 36 -18.15 4.03 -4.82
C LEU A 36 -18.39 2.78 -5.68
N VAL A 37 -17.31 2.19 -6.19
CA VAL A 37 -17.35 1.02 -7.07
C VAL A 37 -17.00 -0.25 -6.31
N ASP A 38 -15.98 -0.18 -5.45
CA ASP A 38 -15.48 -1.35 -4.75
C ASP A 38 -14.77 -0.97 -3.44
N ILE A 39 -14.84 -1.87 -2.46
CA ILE A 39 -14.03 -1.85 -1.25
C ILE A 39 -13.57 -3.28 -1.00
N HIS A 40 -12.25 -3.49 -0.98
CA HIS A 40 -11.68 -4.78 -0.67
C HIS A 40 -10.46 -4.64 0.25
N GLN A 41 -10.13 -5.75 0.92
CA GLN A 41 -8.98 -5.84 1.80
C GLN A 41 -8.02 -6.92 1.29
N GLY A 42 -6.74 -6.60 1.34
CA GLY A 42 -5.65 -7.44 0.89
C GLY A 42 -5.43 -7.36 -0.63
N SER A 43 -4.28 -7.89 -1.01
CA SER A 43 -3.80 -8.03 -2.37
C SER A 43 -2.88 -9.26 -2.44
N PRO A 44 -2.50 -9.72 -3.65
CA PRO A 44 -1.53 -10.81 -3.79
C PRO A 44 -0.19 -10.54 -3.08
N LEU A 45 0.18 -9.28 -2.87
CA LEU A 45 1.39 -8.92 -2.12
C LEU A 45 1.23 -9.12 -0.61
N ASN A 46 0.04 -8.91 -0.06
CA ASN A 46 -0.26 -9.21 1.35
C ASN A 46 -0.16 -10.73 1.59
N ASP A 47 -0.68 -11.55 0.67
CA ASP A 47 -0.56 -13.01 0.75
C ASP A 47 0.91 -13.46 0.67
N ARG A 48 1.69 -12.83 -0.21
CA ARG A 48 3.14 -13.07 -0.30
C ARG A 48 3.85 -12.70 1.00
N ALA A 49 3.54 -11.54 1.59
CA ALA A 49 4.14 -11.11 2.85
C ALA A 49 3.81 -12.07 4.00
N ARG A 50 2.53 -12.48 4.12
CA ARG A 50 2.10 -13.49 5.09
C ARG A 50 2.82 -14.83 4.88
N GLY A 51 3.05 -15.21 3.63
CA GLY A 51 3.82 -16.40 3.27
C GLY A 51 5.25 -16.40 3.81
N LEU A 52 5.90 -15.23 3.94
CA LEU A 52 7.24 -15.11 4.54
C LEU A 52 7.24 -15.43 6.04
N GLY A 53 6.10 -15.31 6.70
CA GLY A 53 5.91 -15.69 8.10
C GLY A 53 5.84 -17.21 8.34
N ASN A 54 5.81 -18.02 7.29
CA ASN A 54 5.80 -19.47 7.43
C ASN A 54 7.22 -19.98 7.73
N GLY A 55 7.44 -20.36 8.99
CA GLY A 55 8.69 -20.98 9.43
C GLY A 55 9.30 -20.32 10.66
N GLY A 56 10.57 -20.62 10.87
CA GLY A 56 11.35 -20.18 12.01
C GLY A 56 12.68 -20.92 12.06
N TYR A 57 13.49 -20.61 13.05
CA TYR A 57 14.71 -21.35 13.36
C TYR A 57 14.90 -21.47 14.87
N GLU A 58 15.73 -22.44 15.25
CA GLU A 58 16.15 -22.63 16.64
C GLU A 58 17.46 -21.87 16.88
N LEU A 59 17.53 -21.11 17.98
CA LEU A 59 18.75 -20.46 18.43
C LEU A 59 19.68 -21.46 19.12
N GLN A 60 20.97 -21.12 19.24
CA GLN A 60 21.93 -21.95 19.99
C GLN A 60 21.53 -22.16 21.46
N SER A 61 20.71 -21.27 22.02
CA SER A 61 20.10 -21.40 23.35
C SER A 61 18.97 -22.45 23.44
N GLY A 62 18.58 -23.09 22.34
CA GLY A 62 17.44 -24.01 22.26
C GLY A 62 16.07 -23.34 22.18
N SER A 63 16.03 -22.00 22.05
CA SER A 63 14.78 -21.26 21.92
C SER A 63 14.37 -21.14 20.46
N TRP A 64 13.12 -21.49 20.15
CA TRP A 64 12.53 -21.33 18.83
C TRP A 64 12.13 -19.89 18.55
N VAL A 65 12.51 -19.38 17.37
CA VAL A 65 12.12 -18.07 16.85
C VAL A 65 11.20 -18.27 15.65
N SER A 66 9.92 -17.95 15.84
CA SER A 66 8.91 -18.00 14.77
C SER A 66 8.90 -16.73 13.93
N PHE A 67 8.85 -16.87 12.61
CA PHE A 67 8.73 -15.74 11.70
C PHE A 67 7.32 -15.13 11.70
N SER A 68 6.31 -15.90 12.12
CA SER A 68 4.90 -15.47 12.06
C SER A 68 4.65 -14.10 12.71
N ARG A 69 5.32 -13.79 13.81
CA ARG A 69 5.20 -12.50 14.50
C ARG A 69 5.80 -11.35 13.67
N TRP A 70 6.90 -11.60 12.99
CA TRP A 70 7.61 -10.60 12.18
C TRP A 70 6.84 -10.19 10.92
N TYR A 71 6.11 -11.13 10.33
CA TYR A 71 5.29 -10.92 9.14
C TYR A 71 3.79 -10.83 9.44
N HIS A 72 3.45 -10.51 10.69
CA HIS A 72 2.09 -10.17 11.07
C HIS A 72 1.93 -8.65 11.06
N ALA A 73 0.85 -8.17 10.45
CA ALA A 73 0.43 -6.77 10.49
C ALA A 73 -0.86 -6.62 11.30
N SER A 74 -0.94 -5.55 12.09
CA SER A 74 -2.17 -5.19 12.82
C SER A 74 -3.25 -4.59 11.93
N TRP A 75 -2.86 -4.14 10.73
CA TRP A 75 -3.73 -3.58 9.70
C TRP A 75 -3.37 -4.22 8.37
N VAL A 76 -4.37 -4.77 7.68
CA VAL A 76 -4.20 -5.32 6.33
C VAL A 76 -4.63 -4.26 5.33
N ASP A 77 -3.86 -4.12 4.25
CA ASP A 77 -4.10 -3.11 3.22
C ASP A 77 -5.55 -3.09 2.76
N MET A 78 -6.19 -1.93 2.78
CA MET A 78 -7.55 -1.72 2.30
C MET A 78 -7.54 -0.84 1.06
N HIS A 79 -8.29 -1.25 0.06
CA HIS A 79 -8.49 -0.53 -1.18
C HIS A 79 -9.91 0.00 -1.26
N VAL A 80 -10.04 1.25 -1.70
CA VAL A 80 -11.33 1.90 -1.94
C VAL A 80 -11.29 2.51 -3.33
N ASP A 81 -12.20 2.06 -4.19
CA ASP A 81 -12.27 2.44 -5.60
C ASP A 81 -13.55 3.22 -5.90
N PHE A 82 -13.39 4.27 -6.70
CA PHE A 82 -14.44 5.21 -7.10
C PHE A 82 -14.51 5.34 -8.63
N LEU A 83 -15.69 5.70 -9.11
CA LEU A 83 -15.96 6.10 -10.49
C LEU A 83 -16.58 7.49 -10.49
N THR A 84 -15.88 8.45 -11.08
CA THR A 84 -16.40 9.78 -11.38
C THR A 84 -16.90 9.80 -12.83
N GLN A 85 -18.21 9.96 -13.02
CA GLN A 85 -18.80 10.03 -14.34
C GLN A 85 -18.50 11.37 -15.02
N ILE A 86 -17.96 11.29 -16.24
CA ILE A 86 -17.68 12.46 -17.10
C ILE A 86 -18.81 12.63 -18.11
N THR A 87 -19.24 11.52 -18.72
CA THR A 87 -20.41 11.43 -19.59
C THR A 87 -21.25 10.21 -19.20
N PRO A 88 -22.46 10.02 -19.75
CA PRO A 88 -23.26 8.81 -19.48
C PRO A 88 -22.55 7.49 -19.84
N ASP A 89 -21.61 7.54 -20.77
CA ASP A 89 -20.90 6.38 -21.31
C ASP A 89 -19.42 6.35 -20.94
N THR A 90 -18.94 7.33 -20.17
CA THR A 90 -17.52 7.49 -19.88
C THR A 90 -17.30 7.98 -18.46
N GLY A 91 -16.35 7.36 -17.76
CA GLY A 91 -15.95 7.80 -16.44
C GLY A 91 -14.47 7.59 -16.15
N PHE A 92 -14.02 8.32 -15.13
CA PHE A 92 -12.69 8.23 -14.57
C PHE A 92 -12.73 7.32 -13.34
N LEU A 93 -11.90 6.28 -13.35
CA LEU A 93 -11.72 5.39 -12.22
C LEU A 93 -10.56 5.90 -11.37
N TRP A 94 -10.73 5.95 -10.07
CA TRP A 94 -9.65 6.28 -9.15
C TRP A 94 -9.87 5.62 -7.81
N GLY A 95 -8.80 5.34 -7.09
CA GLY A 95 -8.87 4.69 -5.80
C GLY A 95 -7.56 4.78 -5.06
N PHE A 96 -7.56 4.39 -3.80
CA PHE A 96 -6.35 4.37 -2.99
C PHE A 96 -6.27 3.11 -2.15
N GLY A 97 -5.05 2.62 -1.94
CA GLY A 97 -4.71 1.58 -0.98
C GLY A 97 -3.99 2.18 0.21
N THR A 98 -4.35 1.74 1.42
CA THR A 98 -3.77 2.24 2.67
C THR A 98 -2.32 1.80 2.92
N GLY A 99 -1.85 0.76 2.25
CA GLY A 99 -0.63 0.03 2.56
C GLY A 99 -0.80 -0.91 3.76
N GLU A 100 0.28 -1.61 4.09
CA GLU A 100 0.35 -2.56 5.21
C GLU A 100 1.74 -2.51 5.86
N GLN A 101 1.79 -2.63 7.18
CA GLN A 101 3.06 -2.55 7.91
C GLN A 101 3.18 -3.71 8.89
N GLY A 102 4.18 -4.58 8.66
CA GLY A 102 4.65 -5.56 9.62
C GLY A 102 5.95 -5.14 10.29
N GLU A 103 6.50 -5.98 11.16
CA GLU A 103 7.78 -5.69 11.81
C GLU A 103 8.93 -5.72 10.81
N LYS A 104 8.96 -6.75 9.94
CA LYS A 104 10.05 -7.00 8.98
C LYS A 104 9.69 -6.74 7.53
N TYR A 105 8.55 -6.11 7.25
CA TYR A 105 8.17 -5.73 5.88
C TYR A 105 7.26 -4.51 5.87
N SER A 106 7.12 -3.89 4.70
CA SER A 106 6.15 -2.82 4.45
C SER A 106 5.57 -2.99 3.05
N ILE A 107 4.28 -2.72 2.91
CA ILE A 107 3.61 -2.50 1.64
C ILE A 107 3.25 -1.01 1.62
N GLU A 108 3.80 -0.28 0.66
CA GLU A 108 3.55 1.15 0.52
C GLU A 108 2.06 1.42 0.22
N PRO A 109 1.51 2.58 0.61
CA PRO A 109 0.22 3.02 0.10
C PRO A 109 0.20 3.06 -1.43
N SER A 110 -0.98 2.96 -2.03
CA SER A 110 -1.13 2.95 -3.49
C SER A 110 -2.21 3.91 -3.97
N LEU A 111 -2.08 4.36 -5.22
CA LEU A 111 -3.06 5.16 -5.93
C LEU A 111 -3.40 4.44 -7.24
N LYS A 112 -4.69 4.16 -7.43
CA LYS A 112 -5.24 3.62 -8.68
C LYS A 112 -5.83 4.75 -9.49
N LEU A 113 -5.54 4.79 -10.79
CA LEU A 113 -6.10 5.74 -11.74
C LEU A 113 -6.49 4.98 -13.00
N GLY A 114 -7.56 5.38 -13.66
CA GLY A 114 -8.02 4.68 -14.84
C GLY A 114 -9.18 5.34 -15.52
N PHE A 115 -9.64 4.69 -16.57
CA PHE A 115 -10.72 5.16 -17.40
C PHE A 115 -11.64 4.00 -17.74
N LEU A 116 -12.93 4.31 -17.85
CA LEU A 116 -13.97 3.40 -18.26
C LEU A 116 -14.74 4.06 -19.39
N THR A 117 -14.93 3.34 -20.49
CA THR A 117 -15.86 3.75 -21.55
C THR A 117 -16.75 2.58 -21.92
N GLN A 118 -18.01 2.88 -22.23
CA GLN A 118 -18.97 1.91 -22.70
C GLN A 118 -19.59 2.38 -24.02
N THR A 119 -19.98 1.43 -24.84
CA THR A 119 -20.75 1.66 -26.05
C THR A 119 -21.94 0.72 -26.06
N HIS A 120 -22.99 1.11 -26.79
CA HIS A 120 -24.21 0.33 -26.93
C HIS A 120 -24.37 -0.10 -28.40
N PRO A 121 -23.74 -1.21 -28.84
CA PRO A 121 -23.78 -1.64 -30.25
C PRO A 121 -25.20 -1.89 -30.77
N ASN A 122 -26.11 -2.30 -29.88
CA ASN A 122 -27.54 -2.40 -30.13
C ASN A 122 -28.30 -2.13 -28.81
N LEU A 123 -29.63 -2.03 -28.86
CA LEU A 123 -30.49 -1.75 -27.70
C LEU A 123 -30.37 -2.77 -26.55
N ASN A 124 -29.87 -3.96 -26.85
CA ASN A 124 -29.81 -5.12 -25.96
C ASN A 124 -28.36 -5.52 -25.62
N SER A 125 -27.38 -4.65 -25.90
CA SER A 125 -25.97 -4.96 -25.67
C SER A 125 -25.17 -3.76 -25.18
N THR A 126 -24.25 -4.02 -24.27
CA THR A 126 -23.28 -3.05 -23.77
C THR A 126 -21.88 -3.64 -23.92
N LEU A 127 -20.98 -2.90 -24.55
CA LEU A 127 -19.56 -3.20 -24.61
C LEU A 127 -18.82 -2.19 -23.73
N SER A 128 -18.13 -2.66 -22.69
CA SER A 128 -17.38 -1.84 -21.74
C SER A 128 -15.89 -2.14 -21.83
N LEU A 129 -15.07 -1.09 -21.88
CA LEU A 129 -13.62 -1.14 -21.86
C LEU A 129 -13.11 -0.33 -20.67
N SER A 130 -12.27 -0.94 -19.84
CA SER A 130 -11.60 -0.30 -18.72
C SER A 130 -10.08 -0.46 -18.83
N VAL A 131 -9.37 0.62 -18.51
CA VAL A 131 -7.91 0.64 -18.36
C VAL A 131 -7.60 1.27 -17.02
N THR A 132 -6.88 0.55 -16.16
CA THR A 132 -6.44 1.07 -14.86
C THR A 132 -4.94 0.91 -14.69
N SER A 133 -4.33 1.82 -13.95
CA SER A 133 -2.93 1.81 -13.56
C SER A 133 -2.81 2.05 -12.06
N VAL A 134 -1.86 1.37 -11.41
CA VAL A 134 -1.59 1.49 -9.97
C VAL A 134 -0.17 2.02 -9.77
N ILE A 135 -0.06 3.04 -8.93
CA ILE A 135 1.20 3.69 -8.55
C ILE A 135 1.39 3.49 -7.04
N GLY A 136 2.57 3.02 -6.62
CA GLY A 136 2.85 2.66 -5.23
C GLY A 136 2.50 1.19 -4.94
N GLY A 137 2.21 0.84 -3.69
CA GLY A 137 1.84 -0.53 -3.33
C GLY A 137 3.00 -1.52 -3.26
N ASN A 138 4.25 -1.07 -3.30
CA ASN A 138 5.40 -1.98 -3.36
C ASN A 138 5.59 -2.71 -2.03
N LEU A 139 5.80 -4.03 -2.09
CA LEU A 139 6.23 -4.84 -0.97
C LEU A 139 7.75 -4.78 -0.83
N THR A 140 8.23 -4.40 0.34
CA THR A 140 9.66 -4.38 0.70
C THR A 140 9.89 -5.05 2.06
N GLU A 141 10.70 -6.10 2.07
CA GLU A 141 11.23 -6.74 3.27
C GLU A 141 12.37 -5.90 3.86
N LYS A 142 12.39 -5.76 5.18
CA LYS A 142 13.37 -4.96 5.93
C LYS A 142 14.47 -5.86 6.49
N PRO A 143 15.74 -5.42 6.47
CA PRO A 143 16.79 -6.11 7.19
C PRO A 143 16.57 -6.00 8.71
N CYS A 144 17.29 -6.82 9.48
CA CYS A 144 17.44 -6.63 10.91
C CYS A 144 18.89 -6.79 11.33
N GLU A 145 19.18 -6.29 12.53
CA GLU A 145 20.47 -6.44 13.16
C GLU A 145 20.53 -7.78 13.90
N ALA A 146 21.49 -8.62 13.52
CA ALA A 146 21.81 -9.86 14.19
C ALA A 146 23.14 -9.71 14.93
N ASP A 147 23.16 -10.16 16.19
CA ASP A 147 24.34 -10.17 17.04
C ASP A 147 24.99 -11.56 16.99
N TYR A 148 26.22 -11.62 16.46
CA TYR A 148 27.03 -12.84 16.37
C TYR A 148 28.07 -12.92 17.51
N GLY A 149 27.85 -12.20 18.61
CA GLY A 149 28.71 -12.22 19.78
C GLY A 149 30.05 -11.56 19.51
N GLU A 150 31.14 -12.33 19.61
CA GLU A 150 32.50 -11.81 19.44
C GLU A 150 32.80 -11.32 18.01
N PHE A 151 32.02 -11.78 17.02
CA PHE A 151 32.12 -11.31 15.65
C PHE A 151 31.42 -9.97 15.42
N GLY A 152 30.57 -9.51 16.35
CA GLY A 152 29.88 -8.23 16.28
C GLY A 152 28.45 -8.32 15.75
N THR A 153 27.86 -7.15 15.49
CA THR A 153 26.48 -6.99 15.02
C THR A 153 26.46 -6.60 13.54
N TYR A 154 25.63 -7.29 12.76
CA TYR A 154 25.52 -7.09 11.31
C TYR A 154 24.07 -7.01 10.85
N SER A 155 23.84 -6.25 9.79
CA SER A 155 22.55 -6.21 9.10
C SER A 155 22.38 -7.43 8.20
N VAL A 156 21.29 -8.17 8.40
CA VAL A 156 21.01 -9.43 7.71
C VAL A 156 19.56 -9.54 7.28
N ASN A 157 19.28 -10.50 6.40
CA ASN A 157 17.92 -11.00 6.22
C ASN A 157 17.53 -11.82 7.46
N CYS A 158 16.49 -11.37 8.17
CA CYS A 158 16.07 -11.96 9.43
C CYS A 158 15.73 -13.43 9.35
N ARG A 159 15.23 -13.91 8.20
CA ARG A 159 14.90 -15.32 7.99
C ARG A 159 16.15 -16.20 7.87
N LEU A 160 17.27 -15.61 7.48
CA LEU A 160 18.54 -16.29 7.23
C LEU A 160 19.60 -16.01 8.30
N ALA A 161 19.26 -15.26 9.36
CA ALA A 161 20.21 -14.82 10.38
C ALA A 161 20.92 -15.98 11.10
N ALA A 162 20.24 -17.11 11.31
CA ALA A 162 20.80 -18.31 11.94
C ALA A 162 21.43 -19.31 10.95
N GLY A 163 21.54 -18.95 9.67
CA GLY A 163 22.14 -19.82 8.64
C GLY A 163 23.66 -19.68 8.55
N GLU A 164 24.27 -20.50 7.69
CA GLU A 164 25.71 -20.48 7.43
C GLU A 164 26.13 -19.42 6.38
N THR A 165 25.15 -18.69 5.83
CA THR A 165 25.39 -17.66 4.80
C THR A 165 25.99 -16.41 5.45
N ALA A 166 27.02 -15.83 4.82
CA ALA A 166 27.63 -14.59 5.29
C ALA A 166 26.59 -13.46 5.40
N PRO A 167 26.65 -12.59 6.43
CA PRO A 167 25.65 -11.55 6.69
C PRO A 167 25.26 -10.72 5.46
N GLU A 168 26.24 -10.25 4.70
CA GLU A 168 26.04 -9.39 3.52
C GLU A 168 25.38 -10.14 2.37
N GLU A 169 25.65 -11.44 2.24
CA GLU A 169 25.05 -12.31 1.23
C GLU A 169 23.57 -12.60 1.55
N THR A 170 23.18 -12.59 2.82
CA THR A 170 21.77 -12.79 3.20
C THR A 170 20.86 -11.66 2.71
N LEU A 171 21.37 -10.43 2.62
CA LEU A 171 20.59 -9.24 2.22
C LEU A 171 20.07 -9.34 0.77
N LYS A 172 20.76 -10.10 -0.09
CA LYS A 172 20.33 -10.35 -1.48
C LYS A 172 19.02 -11.13 -1.57
N TYR A 173 18.62 -11.79 -0.49
CA TYR A 173 17.38 -12.57 -0.41
C TYR A 173 16.21 -11.78 0.20
N LEU A 174 16.38 -10.49 0.49
CA LEU A 174 15.27 -9.62 0.88
C LEU A 174 14.26 -9.53 -0.25
N VAL A 175 13.00 -9.77 0.06
CA VAL A 175 11.92 -9.68 -0.91
C VAL A 175 11.63 -8.22 -1.23
N SER A 176 11.69 -7.88 -2.52
CA SER A 176 11.12 -6.66 -3.07
C SER A 176 10.22 -7.02 -4.26
N ALA A 177 8.96 -6.62 -4.21
CA ALA A 177 7.97 -6.94 -5.23
C ALA A 177 7.08 -5.74 -5.51
N LYS A 178 6.76 -5.53 -6.80
CA LYS A 178 5.83 -4.49 -7.24
C LYS A 178 4.45 -5.10 -7.48
N PRO A 179 3.36 -4.33 -7.28
CA PRO A 179 2.04 -4.80 -7.66
C PRO A 179 1.91 -4.83 -9.19
N GLU A 180 0.86 -5.51 -9.68
CA GLU A 180 0.50 -5.40 -11.09
C GLU A 180 0.12 -3.95 -11.40
N SER A 181 0.89 -3.31 -12.27
CA SER A 181 0.82 -1.86 -12.44
C SER A 181 -0.22 -1.41 -13.45
N MET A 182 -0.71 -2.29 -14.32
CA MET A 182 -1.68 -1.94 -15.36
C MET A 182 -2.62 -3.10 -15.63
N HIS A 183 -3.93 -2.82 -15.67
CA HIS A 183 -4.95 -3.79 -16.02
C HIS A 183 -5.82 -3.25 -17.15
N LEU A 184 -6.07 -4.12 -18.13
CA LEU A 184 -6.98 -3.90 -19.25
C LEU A 184 -8.13 -4.87 -19.12
N TRP A 185 -9.36 -4.36 -19.10
CA TRP A 185 -10.56 -5.20 -18.99
C TRP A 185 -11.55 -4.86 -20.09
N LEU A 186 -12.06 -5.89 -20.78
CA LEU A 186 -13.06 -5.77 -21.82
C LEU A 186 -14.23 -6.69 -21.45
N ASN A 187 -15.45 -6.15 -21.48
CA ASN A 187 -16.66 -6.88 -21.16
C ASN A 187 -17.76 -6.61 -22.16
N TYR A 188 -18.46 -7.67 -22.57
CA TYR A 188 -19.62 -7.59 -23.44
C TYR A 188 -20.81 -8.21 -22.74
N ARG A 189 -21.84 -7.41 -22.48
CA ARG A 189 -23.07 -7.82 -21.79
C ARG A 189 -24.25 -7.77 -22.75
N LEU A 190 -25.02 -8.87 -22.80
CA LEU A 190 -26.29 -8.96 -23.51
C LEU A 190 -27.44 -8.97 -22.50
N THR A 191 -28.52 -8.25 -22.79
CA THR A 191 -29.77 -8.25 -22.00
C THR A 191 -30.93 -8.70 -22.90
N PHE A 192 -31.72 -9.66 -22.42
CA PHE A 192 -32.82 -10.29 -23.17
C PHE A 192 -34.18 -9.86 -22.63
#